data_AF-A0A0A0I4S4-F1
#
_entry.id   AF-A0A0A0I4S4-F1
#
_cell.length_a   1.000
_cell.length_b   1.000
_cell.length_c   1.000
_cell.angle_alpha   90.00
_cell.angle_beta   90.00
_cell.angle_gamma   90.00
#
_symmetry.space_group_name_H-M   'P 1'
#
loop_
_entity.id
_entity.type
_entity.pdbx_description
1 polymer ?
#
loop_
_entity_poly.entity_id
_entity_poly.type
_entity_poly.pdbx_seq_one_letter_code
_entity_poly.pdbx_strand_id
1 'polypeptide(L)'
;MLEKIKKYVNGNFYKDIKYDGNMKDEKLNNLITNENINIAQFVSFDPDLNLEPRFIHINNFKYKKNMTKEDVLKELILSAGSRTVNIRSFSPKVMKGNRLVIGKGIEDLDKILNIIKDNSLEGKYSIVNENIDINDGGVSGVILGDVIEFSPEDTPKCVEKDGVCSLPKDIGFKVLHNVYGFYPNINFEPNHRVEFSIHPSRQGIKREHTIIWEYEHYENIEYEIKISWPNKFSRFIGDKVFGLLIAEALGIKVPKTTVISRKVAPFSFGIETGLEEKWIRTCPIIKEPGKYYTGMNWIDPFELMNKEETKGKGEVNIASIICQEAVEPLYSGGAIIKEKEEDDLIEGVLGRGDNFMVGSQNKEELPREIIMKVQELNNKLRNNYGKIGEVTIEWVYDGKDVWVVQLNQLKRNDNNLDRSVIVNGNPLYYEDFFVSEGLDVLRKKIETVKGKNIGIKLVGNIGITSHFGDLLRLANIPSILKRID
;
A
#
# COMPACT_ATOMS: atom_id res chain seq x y z
N MET A 1 -30.50 4.07 7.01
CA MET A 1 -29.04 3.87 7.17
C MET A 1 -28.68 2.39 7.38
N LEU A 2 -29.47 1.61 8.12
CA LEU A 2 -29.27 0.16 8.32
C LEU A 2 -29.57 -0.73 7.09
N GLU A 3 -30.32 -0.25 6.09
CA GLU A 3 -30.54 -1.00 4.84
C GLU A 3 -29.44 -0.82 3.78
N LYS A 4 -28.70 0.30 3.82
CA LYS A 4 -27.52 0.51 2.93
C LYS A 4 -26.29 -0.28 3.37
N ILE A 5 -26.23 -0.70 4.64
CA ILE A 5 -25.12 -1.50 5.19
C ILE A 5 -25.29 -3.00 4.87
N LYS A 6 -26.52 -3.49 4.67
CA LYS A 6 -26.75 -4.90 4.28
C LYS A 6 -26.26 -5.25 2.86
N LYS A 7 -26.01 -4.25 2.00
CA LYS A 7 -25.43 -4.48 0.66
C LYS A 7 -23.89 -4.59 0.66
N TYR A 8 -23.22 -4.13 1.72
CA TYR A 8 -21.74 -4.14 1.80
C TYR A 8 -21.15 -5.40 2.46
N VAL A 9 -21.99 -6.25 3.04
CA VAL A 9 -21.54 -7.43 3.83
C VAL A 9 -21.76 -8.76 3.09
N ASN A 10 -22.46 -8.76 1.95
CA ASN A 10 -22.64 -9.97 1.13
C ASN A 10 -21.67 -9.95 -0.06
N GLY A 11 -20.53 -10.64 0.11
CA GLY A 11 -19.58 -10.98 -0.94
C GLY A 11 -20.19 -11.84 -2.05
N ASN A 12 -20.96 -11.22 -2.94
CA ASN A 12 -21.52 -11.81 -4.15
C ASN A 12 -21.35 -10.84 -5.31
N PHE A 13 -20.13 -10.74 -5.85
CA PHE A 13 -19.87 -10.02 -7.12
C PHE A 13 -19.22 -10.89 -8.20
N TYR A 14 -19.12 -12.20 -7.99
CA TYR A 14 -18.67 -13.13 -9.03
C TYR A 14 -19.86 -14.00 -9.46
N LYS A 15 -20.58 -13.58 -10.50
CA LYS A 15 -21.49 -14.47 -11.22
C LYS A 15 -20.92 -14.75 -12.60
N ASP A 16 -20.89 -16.04 -12.90
CA ASP A 16 -20.52 -16.68 -14.16
C ASP A 16 -19.01 -16.83 -14.43
N ILE A 17 -18.41 -17.79 -13.71
CA ILE A 17 -17.12 -18.42 -14.07
C ILE A 17 -17.41 -19.44 -15.16
N LYS A 18 -16.87 -19.25 -16.37
CA LYS A 18 -16.93 -20.26 -17.44
C LYS A 18 -15.85 -21.30 -17.20
N TYR A 19 -16.23 -22.55 -16.94
CA TYR A 19 -15.28 -23.67 -16.92
C TYR A 19 -14.80 -23.90 -18.36
N ASP A 20 -13.53 -23.60 -18.62
CA ASP A 20 -12.90 -23.69 -19.94
C ASP A 20 -12.44 -25.11 -20.31
N GLY A 21 -12.69 -26.11 -19.44
CA GLY A 21 -12.34 -27.50 -19.69
C GLY A 21 -10.91 -27.90 -19.30
N ASN A 22 -10.03 -26.93 -19.00
CA ASN A 22 -8.60 -27.17 -18.80
C ASN A 22 -8.24 -27.41 -17.32
N MET A 23 -7.35 -28.37 -17.08
CA MET A 23 -6.77 -28.68 -15.77
C MET A 23 -5.77 -27.60 -15.31
N LYS A 24 -5.44 -27.58 -14.01
CA LYS A 24 -4.66 -26.50 -13.39
C LYS A 24 -3.23 -26.46 -13.92
N ASP A 25 -2.61 -27.61 -14.10
CA ASP A 25 -1.27 -27.75 -14.68
C ASP A 25 -1.26 -27.46 -16.18
N GLU A 26 -2.32 -27.82 -16.92
CA GLU A 26 -2.49 -27.45 -18.34
C GLU A 26 -2.56 -25.93 -18.52
N LYS A 27 -3.30 -25.21 -17.67
CA LYS A 27 -3.35 -23.74 -17.70
C LYS A 27 -1.97 -23.12 -17.49
N LEU A 28 -1.20 -23.63 -16.53
CA LEU A 28 0.17 -23.18 -16.30
C LEU A 28 1.11 -23.51 -17.47
N ASN A 29 0.98 -24.71 -18.03
CA ASN A 29 1.73 -25.12 -19.21
C ASN A 29 1.42 -24.16 -20.38
N ASN A 30 0.15 -23.83 -20.60
CA ASN A 30 -0.29 -22.90 -21.64
C ASN A 30 0.31 -21.50 -21.47
N LEU A 31 0.35 -20.97 -20.23
CA LEU A 31 0.98 -19.68 -19.93
C LEU A 31 2.46 -19.66 -20.33
N ILE A 32 3.18 -20.76 -20.12
CA ILE A 32 4.59 -20.85 -20.50
C ILE A 32 4.73 -21.03 -22.02
N THR A 33 4.05 -22.02 -22.60
CA THR A 33 4.34 -22.47 -23.97
C THR A 33 3.76 -21.54 -25.03
N ASN A 34 2.59 -20.95 -24.78
CA ASN A 34 1.85 -20.20 -25.79
C ASN A 34 1.90 -18.70 -25.50
N GLU A 35 1.72 -18.29 -24.24
CA GLU A 35 1.69 -16.88 -23.85
C GLU A 35 3.09 -16.33 -23.49
N ASN A 36 4.09 -17.20 -23.38
CA ASN A 36 5.46 -16.83 -23.02
C ASN A 36 5.48 -15.99 -21.72
N ILE A 37 4.83 -16.47 -20.67
CA ILE A 37 4.68 -15.78 -19.37
C ILE A 37 5.62 -16.40 -18.32
N ASN A 38 6.13 -15.57 -17.41
CA ASN A 38 6.91 -16.06 -16.27
C ASN A 38 5.98 -16.58 -15.17
N ILE A 39 6.14 -17.85 -14.82
CA ILE A 39 5.46 -18.48 -13.68
C ILE A 39 6.48 -19.22 -12.81
N ALA A 40 6.06 -19.65 -11.63
CA ALA A 40 6.87 -20.48 -10.75
C ALA A 40 7.33 -21.77 -11.47
N GLN A 41 8.58 -22.15 -11.28
CA GLN A 41 9.11 -23.43 -11.76
C GLN A 41 8.28 -24.58 -11.18
N PHE A 42 7.90 -25.56 -12.01
CA PHE A 42 7.10 -26.68 -11.53
C PHE A 42 7.29 -27.97 -12.33
N VAL A 43 6.89 -29.07 -11.69
CA VAL A 43 6.74 -30.40 -12.29
C VAL A 43 5.35 -30.90 -11.91
N SER A 44 4.56 -31.38 -12.88
CA SER A 44 3.26 -32.01 -12.63
C SER A 44 3.28 -33.51 -12.84
N PHE A 45 2.39 -34.21 -12.14
CA PHE A 45 2.25 -35.66 -12.15
C PHE A 45 0.78 -36.04 -12.26
N ASP A 46 0.50 -37.03 -13.10
CA ASP A 46 -0.81 -37.66 -13.23
C ASP A 46 -1.05 -38.69 -12.11
N PRO A 47 -2.32 -39.05 -11.84
CA PRO A 47 -2.65 -40.12 -10.92
C PRO A 47 -2.35 -41.50 -11.54
N ASP A 48 -1.06 -41.81 -11.73
CA ASP A 48 -0.55 -43.12 -12.13
C ASP A 48 0.43 -43.66 -11.08
N LEU A 49 0.61 -44.98 -11.01
CA LEU A 49 1.55 -45.64 -10.11
C LEU A 49 3.01 -45.45 -10.50
N ASN A 50 3.30 -45.20 -11.79
CA ASN A 50 4.67 -44.95 -12.24
C ASN A 50 5.17 -43.55 -11.88
N LEU A 51 4.24 -42.63 -11.60
CA LEU A 51 4.54 -41.22 -11.29
C LEU A 51 5.44 -40.57 -12.34
N GLU A 52 5.14 -40.82 -13.62
CA GLU A 52 5.84 -40.15 -14.72
C GLU A 52 5.48 -38.66 -14.73
N PRO A 53 6.47 -37.76 -14.83
CA PRO A 53 6.20 -36.34 -14.96
C PRO A 53 5.41 -36.04 -16.24
N ARG A 54 4.32 -35.28 -16.10
CA ARG A 54 3.49 -34.84 -17.23
C ARG A 54 3.99 -33.55 -17.86
N PHE A 55 4.20 -32.52 -17.04
CA PHE A 55 4.80 -31.25 -17.47
C PHE A 55 6.04 -30.96 -16.63
N ILE A 56 7.14 -30.55 -17.28
CA ILE A 56 8.39 -30.20 -16.63
C ILE A 56 8.78 -28.79 -17.07
N HIS A 57 8.78 -27.86 -16.12
CA HIS A 57 9.02 -26.43 -16.34
C HIS A 57 10.02 -25.93 -15.32
N ILE A 58 11.30 -26.15 -15.62
CA ILE A 58 12.45 -25.79 -14.78
C ILE A 58 13.34 -24.84 -15.58
N ASN A 59 13.87 -23.79 -14.95
CA ASN A 59 14.74 -22.82 -15.60
C ASN A 59 15.99 -23.52 -16.17
N ASN A 60 16.31 -23.27 -17.45
CA ASN A 60 17.44 -23.87 -18.15
C ASN A 60 17.48 -25.41 -18.12
N PHE A 61 16.31 -26.06 -17.97
CA PHE A 61 16.23 -27.51 -17.91
C PHE A 61 16.71 -28.17 -19.21
N LYS A 62 17.56 -29.18 -19.06
CA LYS A 62 18.06 -30.00 -20.16
C LYS A 62 17.72 -31.44 -19.89
N TYR A 63 16.71 -31.95 -20.58
CA TYR A 63 16.31 -33.34 -20.45
C TYR A 63 17.45 -34.27 -20.87
N LYS A 64 17.73 -35.28 -20.05
CA LYS A 64 18.71 -36.34 -20.35
C LYS A 64 17.95 -37.65 -20.52
N LYS A 65 18.36 -38.48 -21.50
CA LYS A 65 17.65 -39.70 -21.91
C LYS A 65 17.36 -40.72 -20.78
N ASN A 66 18.09 -40.65 -19.66
CA ASN A 66 17.98 -41.57 -18.53
C ASN A 66 17.60 -40.85 -17.21
N MET A 67 17.01 -39.67 -17.27
CA MET A 67 16.64 -38.91 -16.08
C MET A 67 15.42 -39.55 -15.41
N THR A 68 15.52 -39.88 -14.12
CA THR A 68 14.42 -40.41 -13.32
C THR A 68 13.51 -39.30 -12.79
N LYS A 69 12.29 -39.63 -12.33
CA LYS A 69 11.41 -38.66 -11.63
C LYS A 69 12.09 -38.06 -10.39
N GLU A 70 12.91 -38.86 -9.71
CA GLU A 70 13.77 -38.41 -8.61
C GLU A 70 14.76 -37.35 -9.08
N ASP A 71 15.45 -37.57 -10.21
CA ASP A 71 16.39 -36.61 -10.78
C ASP A 71 15.69 -35.31 -11.21
N VAL A 72 14.50 -35.40 -11.83
CA VAL A 72 13.71 -34.22 -12.22
C VAL A 72 13.33 -33.38 -10.98
N LEU A 73 12.86 -34.03 -9.91
CA LEU A 73 12.53 -33.34 -8.66
C LEU A 73 13.76 -32.73 -7.98
N LYS A 74 14.91 -33.42 -8.01
CA LYS A 74 16.19 -32.85 -7.52
C LYS A 74 16.57 -31.61 -8.30
N GLU A 75 16.48 -31.64 -9.63
CA GLU A 75 16.76 -30.48 -10.48
C GLU A 75 15.83 -29.31 -10.16
N LEU A 76 14.53 -29.54 -9.96
CA LEU A 76 13.57 -28.50 -9.53
C LEU A 76 13.96 -27.89 -8.18
N ILE A 77 14.29 -28.72 -7.19
CA ILE A 77 14.69 -28.25 -5.86
C ILE A 77 16.00 -27.44 -5.94
N LEU A 78 16.94 -27.89 -6.77
CA LEU A 78 18.23 -27.22 -6.95
C LEU A 78 18.14 -25.97 -7.84
N SER A 79 17.12 -25.84 -8.67
CA SER A 79 16.89 -24.62 -9.46
C SER A 79 16.10 -23.56 -8.69
N ALA A 80 15.29 -23.96 -7.70
CA ALA A 80 14.52 -23.06 -6.85
C ALA A 80 15.42 -22.15 -6.00
N GLY A 81 15.11 -20.86 -5.95
CA GLY A 81 15.88 -19.88 -5.17
C GLY A 81 15.95 -20.22 -3.68
N SER A 82 14.85 -20.72 -3.11
CA SER A 82 14.75 -21.15 -1.71
C SER A 82 15.31 -22.53 -1.42
N ARG A 83 15.71 -23.30 -2.45
CA ARG A 83 16.06 -24.73 -2.34
C ARG A 83 14.97 -25.61 -1.74
N THR A 84 13.72 -25.16 -1.81
CA THR A 84 12.56 -25.88 -1.32
C THR A 84 11.39 -25.81 -2.31
N VAL A 85 10.49 -26.78 -2.22
CA VAL A 85 9.30 -26.89 -3.07
C VAL A 85 8.03 -27.05 -2.23
N ASN A 86 6.92 -26.66 -2.85
CA ASN A 86 5.58 -26.87 -2.36
C ASN A 86 4.88 -27.94 -3.20
N ILE A 87 4.02 -28.73 -2.59
CA ILE A 87 3.25 -29.79 -3.25
C ILE A 87 1.77 -29.49 -3.06
N ARG A 88 1.04 -29.36 -4.17
CA ARG A 88 -0.41 -29.16 -4.20
C ARG A 88 -1.06 -30.24 -5.05
N SER A 89 -2.26 -30.66 -4.65
CA SER A 89 -3.05 -31.63 -5.43
C SER A 89 -4.33 -31.03 -6.00
N PHE A 90 -4.83 -31.63 -7.08
CA PHE A 90 -6.11 -31.26 -7.70
C PHE A 90 -6.75 -32.46 -8.41
N SER A 91 -8.03 -32.35 -8.69
CA SER A 91 -8.75 -33.33 -9.51
C SER A 91 -9.77 -32.62 -10.39
N PRO A 92 -10.27 -33.25 -11.47
CA PRO A 92 -11.31 -32.68 -12.31
C PRO A 92 -12.58 -32.27 -11.54
N LYS A 93 -12.86 -32.90 -10.39
CA LYS A 93 -14.00 -32.59 -9.52
C LYS A 93 -13.71 -31.49 -8.49
N VAL A 94 -12.45 -31.34 -8.07
CA VAL A 94 -12.02 -30.40 -7.01
C VAL A 94 -10.72 -29.72 -7.42
N MET A 95 -10.87 -28.54 -8.03
CA MET A 95 -9.75 -27.75 -8.57
C MET A 95 -9.11 -26.80 -7.54
N LYS A 96 -9.83 -26.47 -6.46
CA LYS A 96 -9.38 -25.53 -5.40
C LYS A 96 -9.59 -26.17 -4.02
N GLY A 97 -8.78 -25.75 -3.03
CA GLY A 97 -8.97 -26.12 -1.60
C GLY A 97 -8.36 -27.46 -1.14
N ASN A 98 -7.56 -28.13 -1.97
CA ASN A 98 -6.86 -29.35 -1.57
C ASN A 98 -5.66 -29.08 -0.66
N ARG A 99 -5.14 -30.16 -0.05
CA ARG A 99 -3.95 -30.13 0.83
C ARG A 99 -2.75 -29.48 0.12
N LEU A 100 -2.14 -28.51 0.81
CA LEU A 100 -0.87 -27.89 0.43
C LEU A 100 0.21 -28.32 1.42
N VAL A 101 1.31 -28.89 0.92
CA VAL A 101 2.51 -29.18 1.70
C VAL A 101 3.59 -28.18 1.31
N ILE A 102 4.20 -27.51 2.29
CA ILE A 102 5.09 -26.37 2.07
C ILE A 102 6.53 -26.71 2.46
N GLY A 103 7.49 -26.18 1.72
CA GLY A 103 8.89 -26.03 2.16
C GLY A 103 9.69 -27.34 2.26
N LYS A 104 9.48 -28.28 1.32
CA LYS A 104 10.25 -29.53 1.29
C LYS A 104 11.56 -29.36 0.52
N GLY A 105 12.67 -29.76 1.14
CA GLY A 105 14.01 -29.66 0.56
C GLY A 105 14.52 -30.97 -0.02
N ILE A 106 15.80 -30.98 -0.43
CA ILE A 106 16.47 -32.15 -1.01
C ILE A 106 16.47 -33.36 -0.08
N GLU A 107 16.63 -33.12 1.22
CA GLU A 107 16.61 -34.15 2.28
C GLU A 107 15.23 -34.79 2.47
N ASP A 108 14.17 -34.17 1.93
CA ASP A 108 12.80 -34.66 2.01
C ASP A 108 12.35 -35.38 0.73
N LEU A 109 13.25 -35.69 -0.22
CA LEU A 109 12.87 -36.23 -1.54
C LEU A 109 11.97 -37.46 -1.46
N ASP A 110 12.30 -38.42 -0.58
CA ASP A 110 11.47 -39.61 -0.37
C ASP A 110 10.06 -39.26 0.15
N LYS A 111 9.96 -38.24 1.02
CA LYS A 111 8.67 -37.74 1.51
C LYS A 111 7.89 -37.05 0.40
N ILE A 112 8.55 -36.28 -0.46
CA ILE A 112 7.93 -35.64 -1.63
C ILE A 112 7.31 -36.71 -2.52
N LEU A 113 8.07 -37.75 -2.88
CA LEU A 113 7.59 -38.87 -3.69
C LEU A 113 6.42 -39.61 -3.04
N ASN A 114 6.49 -39.88 -1.73
CA ASN A 114 5.40 -40.52 -1.00
C ASN A 114 4.12 -39.66 -1.02
N ILE A 115 4.22 -38.34 -0.87
CA ILE A 115 3.05 -37.44 -0.95
C ILE A 115 2.42 -37.48 -2.35
N ILE A 116 3.24 -37.48 -3.41
CA ILE A 116 2.75 -37.57 -4.79
C ILE A 116 2.08 -38.93 -5.01
N LYS A 117 2.68 -40.02 -4.49
CA LYS A 117 2.11 -41.37 -4.54
C LYS A 117 0.76 -41.45 -3.83
N ASP A 118 0.66 -40.88 -2.62
CA ASP A 118 -0.59 -40.84 -1.86
C ASP A 118 -1.67 -40.07 -2.62
N ASN A 119 -1.34 -38.92 -3.20
CA ASN A 119 -2.26 -38.18 -4.06
C ASN A 119 -2.72 -39.01 -5.28
N SER A 120 -1.79 -39.73 -5.93
CA SER A 120 -2.08 -40.59 -7.08
C SER A 120 -3.03 -41.74 -6.70
N LEU A 121 -2.81 -42.39 -5.55
CA LEU A 121 -3.71 -43.43 -5.02
C LEU A 121 -5.12 -42.90 -4.72
N GLU A 122 -5.25 -41.61 -4.39
CA GLU A 122 -6.53 -40.91 -4.23
C GLU A 122 -7.14 -40.41 -5.56
N GLY A 123 -6.51 -40.72 -6.70
CA GLY A 123 -6.95 -40.26 -8.03
C GLY A 123 -6.73 -38.76 -8.27
N LYS A 124 -5.78 -38.15 -7.56
CA LYS A 124 -5.45 -36.72 -7.66
C LYS A 124 -4.15 -36.51 -8.41
N TYR A 125 -4.13 -35.47 -9.22
CA TYR A 125 -2.93 -34.92 -9.85
C TYR A 125 -2.10 -34.16 -8.79
N SER A 126 -0.80 -34.06 -9.03
CA SER A 126 0.11 -33.28 -8.18
C SER A 126 0.87 -32.23 -8.99
N ILE A 127 1.04 -31.05 -8.42
CA ILE A 127 2.01 -30.04 -8.89
C ILE A 127 3.02 -29.85 -7.77
N VAL A 128 4.28 -30.07 -8.09
CA VAL A 128 5.41 -29.70 -7.25
C VAL A 128 6.00 -28.42 -7.84
N ASN A 129 5.92 -27.31 -7.12
CA ASN A 129 6.43 -26.02 -7.58
C ASN A 129 7.47 -25.46 -6.63
N GLU A 130 8.38 -24.63 -7.14
CA GLU A 130 9.33 -23.91 -6.29
C GLU A 130 8.59 -23.12 -5.19
N ASN A 131 9.20 -23.08 -4.01
CA ASN A 131 8.72 -22.24 -2.94
C ASN A 131 9.33 -20.85 -3.07
N ILE A 132 8.48 -19.84 -3.22
CA ILE A 132 8.89 -18.44 -3.30
C ILE A 132 8.51 -17.78 -1.97
N ASP A 133 9.49 -17.15 -1.31
CA ASP A 133 9.28 -16.53 -0.01
C ASP A 133 8.41 -15.27 -0.15
N ILE A 134 7.33 -15.23 0.63
CA ILE A 134 6.41 -14.08 0.68
C ILE A 134 6.98 -12.92 1.51
N ASN A 135 8.03 -13.16 2.30
CA ASN A 135 8.67 -12.17 3.18
C ASN A 135 9.91 -11.53 2.56
N ASP A 136 10.16 -11.74 1.26
CA ASP A 136 11.34 -11.25 0.54
C ASP A 136 11.30 -9.75 0.21
N GLY A 137 10.28 -9.04 0.72
CA GLY A 137 10.02 -7.63 0.47
C GLY A 137 9.05 -7.38 -0.69
N GLY A 138 8.66 -8.42 -1.44
CA GLY A 138 7.69 -8.34 -2.54
C GLY A 138 6.23 -8.15 -2.10
N VAL A 139 5.33 -8.17 -3.10
CA VAL A 139 3.88 -8.18 -2.88
C VAL A 139 3.22 -9.25 -3.73
N SER A 140 2.09 -9.77 -3.25
CA SER A 140 1.18 -10.61 -4.04
C SER A 140 -0.17 -9.93 -4.16
N GLY A 141 -0.92 -10.26 -5.21
CA GLY A 141 -2.17 -9.59 -5.49
C GLY A 141 -2.96 -10.15 -6.66
N VAL A 142 -3.98 -9.40 -7.03
CA VAL A 142 -4.90 -9.68 -8.14
C VAL A 142 -5.07 -8.43 -9.00
N ILE A 143 -5.12 -8.62 -10.31
CA ILE A 143 -5.59 -7.61 -11.26
C ILE A 143 -6.88 -8.09 -11.90
N LEU A 144 -7.88 -7.20 -12.01
CA LEU A 144 -9.10 -7.43 -12.76
C LEU A 144 -9.64 -6.09 -13.26
N GLY A 145 -9.85 -5.97 -14.57
CA GLY A 145 -10.19 -4.70 -15.19
C GLY A 145 -9.11 -3.63 -14.95
N ASP A 146 -9.55 -2.47 -14.47
CA ASP A 146 -8.70 -1.33 -14.12
C ASP A 146 -8.33 -1.28 -12.63
N VAL A 147 -8.49 -2.39 -11.89
CA VAL A 147 -8.13 -2.49 -10.47
C VAL A 147 -6.91 -3.38 -10.31
N ILE A 148 -6.01 -2.96 -9.41
CA ILE A 148 -4.96 -3.79 -8.85
C ILE A 148 -5.07 -3.80 -7.34
N GLU A 149 -5.13 -5.00 -6.77
CA GLU A 149 -5.19 -5.23 -5.33
C GLU A 149 -4.01 -6.05 -4.87
N PHE A 150 -3.29 -5.61 -3.85
CA PHE A 150 -2.08 -6.32 -3.41
C PHE A 150 -1.75 -6.09 -1.93
N SER A 151 -0.95 -7.00 -1.38
CA SER A 151 -0.41 -6.92 -0.04
C SER A 151 1.02 -7.46 0.01
N PRO A 152 1.90 -6.87 0.82
CA PRO A 152 3.17 -7.50 1.20
C PRO A 152 2.91 -8.68 2.14
N GLU A 153 3.90 -9.57 2.25
CA GLU A 153 3.94 -10.67 3.24
C GLU A 153 2.70 -11.59 3.17
N ASP A 154 2.11 -11.73 1.99
CA ASP A 154 0.91 -12.52 1.76
C ASP A 154 0.93 -13.15 0.36
N THR A 155 -0.01 -14.04 0.11
CA THR A 155 -0.26 -14.67 -1.20
C THR A 155 -1.33 -13.90 -1.98
N PRO A 156 -1.60 -14.19 -3.27
CA PRO A 156 -2.67 -13.53 -4.02
C PRO A 156 -4.06 -13.56 -3.36
N LYS A 157 -4.29 -14.51 -2.44
CA LYS A 157 -5.50 -14.57 -1.59
C LYS A 157 -5.64 -13.41 -0.59
N CYS A 158 -4.68 -12.50 -0.53
CA CYS A 158 -4.76 -11.31 0.32
C CYS A 158 -6.00 -10.44 0.04
N VAL A 159 -6.55 -10.51 -1.18
CA VAL A 159 -7.75 -9.77 -1.59
C VAL A 159 -9.02 -10.20 -0.85
N GLU A 160 -9.00 -11.38 -0.22
CA GLU A 160 -10.10 -11.85 0.63
C GLU A 160 -10.00 -11.31 2.07
N LYS A 161 -8.94 -10.57 2.40
CA LYS A 161 -8.65 -10.09 3.76
C LYS A 161 -8.76 -8.58 3.84
N ASP A 162 -9.09 -8.09 5.03
CA ASP A 162 -9.12 -6.66 5.31
C ASP A 162 -7.75 -5.98 5.14
N GLY A 163 -7.79 -4.71 4.76
CA GLY A 163 -6.62 -3.85 4.67
C GLY A 163 -5.73 -4.11 3.45
N VAL A 164 -6.20 -4.83 2.43
CA VAL A 164 -5.51 -4.93 1.13
C VAL A 164 -5.34 -3.53 0.52
N CYS A 165 -4.23 -3.30 -0.18
CA CYS A 165 -4.05 -2.08 -0.96
C CYS A 165 -4.84 -2.23 -2.25
N SER A 166 -5.78 -1.33 -2.53
CA SER A 166 -6.60 -1.33 -3.74
C SER A 166 -6.42 -0.01 -4.48
N LEU A 167 -5.96 -0.07 -5.73
CA LEU A 167 -5.60 1.10 -6.54
C LEU A 167 -6.13 0.94 -7.98
N PRO A 168 -6.37 2.06 -8.69
CA PRO A 168 -6.41 2.04 -10.14
C PRO A 168 -5.12 1.45 -10.70
N LYS A 169 -5.24 0.58 -11.71
CA LYS A 169 -4.14 -0.22 -12.26
C LYS A 169 -2.95 0.62 -12.67
N ASP A 170 -3.19 1.77 -13.31
CA ASP A 170 -2.17 2.72 -13.73
C ASP A 170 -1.42 3.34 -12.53
N ILE A 171 -2.14 3.74 -11.49
CA ILE A 171 -1.57 4.27 -10.25
C ILE A 171 -0.78 3.17 -9.54
N GLY A 172 -1.34 1.97 -9.40
CA GLY A 172 -0.67 0.85 -8.76
C GLY A 172 0.62 0.45 -9.47
N PHE A 173 0.65 0.44 -10.80
CA PHE A 173 1.89 0.19 -11.56
C PHE A 173 2.95 1.26 -11.34
N LYS A 174 2.59 2.55 -11.31
CA LYS A 174 3.54 3.64 -10.99
C LYS A 174 4.09 3.48 -9.56
N VAL A 175 3.22 3.20 -8.59
CA VAL A 175 3.60 2.98 -7.19
C VAL A 175 4.56 1.79 -7.07
N LEU A 176 4.23 0.64 -7.65
CA LEU A 176 5.08 -0.55 -7.61
C LEU A 176 6.40 -0.32 -8.36
N HIS A 177 6.37 0.40 -9.49
CA HIS A 177 7.58 0.76 -10.23
C HIS A 177 8.53 1.63 -9.39
N ASN A 178 8.01 2.66 -8.73
CA ASN A 178 8.84 3.54 -7.89
C ASN A 178 9.43 2.78 -6.70
N VAL A 179 8.68 1.85 -6.09
CA VAL A 179 9.14 1.08 -4.91
C VAL A 179 10.15 -0.01 -5.28
N TYR A 180 9.93 -0.72 -6.39
CA TYR A 180 10.69 -1.92 -6.74
C TYR A 180 11.69 -1.72 -7.88
N GLY A 181 11.61 -0.61 -8.61
CA GLY A 181 12.53 -0.27 -9.71
C GLY A 181 12.21 -0.93 -11.06
N PHE A 182 11.09 -1.65 -11.19
CA PHE A 182 10.66 -2.29 -12.43
C PHE A 182 9.13 -2.27 -12.58
N TYR A 183 8.63 -2.30 -13.80
CA TYR A 183 7.20 -2.44 -14.06
C TYR A 183 6.78 -3.92 -13.93
N PRO A 184 5.68 -4.24 -13.22
CA PRO A 184 5.12 -5.57 -13.23
C PRO A 184 4.77 -6.01 -14.65
N ASN A 185 5.29 -7.17 -15.09
CA ASN A 185 5.05 -7.70 -16.44
C ASN A 185 3.72 -8.47 -16.48
N ILE A 186 2.60 -7.73 -16.53
CA ILE A 186 1.25 -8.30 -16.48
C ILE A 186 0.42 -7.76 -17.65
N ASN A 187 0.51 -8.42 -18.80
CA ASN A 187 -0.17 -8.04 -20.04
C ASN A 187 -1.33 -8.99 -20.35
N PHE A 188 -2.43 -8.81 -19.63
CA PHE A 188 -3.67 -9.55 -19.86
C PHE A 188 -4.81 -8.59 -20.20
N GLU A 189 -5.76 -9.08 -21.00
CA GLU A 189 -6.98 -8.35 -21.30
C GLU A 189 -7.75 -8.01 -20.02
N PRO A 190 -8.48 -6.87 -19.97
CA PRO A 190 -9.19 -6.41 -18.78
C PRO A 190 -10.18 -7.45 -18.21
N ASN A 191 -10.70 -8.33 -19.06
CA ASN A 191 -11.63 -9.40 -18.71
C ASN A 191 -10.99 -10.62 -18.02
N HIS A 192 -9.69 -10.58 -17.74
CA HIS A 192 -9.02 -11.64 -16.99
C HIS A 192 -8.71 -11.21 -15.56
N ARG A 193 -9.12 -12.03 -14.60
CA ARG A 193 -8.64 -11.96 -13.22
C ARG A 193 -7.29 -12.66 -13.17
N VAL A 194 -6.24 -11.92 -12.86
CA VAL A 194 -4.86 -12.44 -12.86
C VAL A 194 -4.32 -12.41 -11.44
N GLU A 195 -3.97 -13.57 -10.90
CA GLU A 195 -3.24 -13.68 -9.63
C GLU A 195 -1.75 -13.56 -9.91
N PHE A 196 -1.08 -12.62 -9.23
CA PHE A 196 0.33 -12.33 -9.45
C PHE A 196 1.08 -12.16 -8.13
N SER A 197 2.40 -12.28 -8.22
CA SER A 197 3.31 -11.70 -7.23
C SER A 197 4.48 -11.02 -7.93
N ILE A 198 5.07 -10.04 -7.25
CA ILE A 198 6.34 -9.44 -7.65
C ILE A 198 7.36 -9.59 -6.54
N HIS A 199 8.62 -9.77 -6.93
CA HIS A 199 9.71 -10.11 -6.04
C HIS A 199 10.95 -9.26 -6.34
N PRO A 200 11.64 -8.72 -5.32
CA PRO A 200 12.90 -7.98 -5.52
C PRO A 200 13.97 -8.84 -6.20
N SER A 201 14.02 -10.13 -5.88
CA SER A 201 14.86 -11.10 -6.57
C SER A 201 14.14 -11.73 -7.76
N ARG A 202 14.88 -12.09 -8.80
CA ARG A 202 14.36 -12.78 -9.98
C ARG A 202 13.94 -14.21 -9.65
N GLN A 203 12.70 -14.55 -9.94
CA GLN A 203 12.06 -15.85 -9.66
C GLN A 203 11.49 -16.47 -10.95
N GLY A 204 11.01 -17.71 -10.85
CA GLY A 204 10.27 -18.35 -11.93
C GLY A 204 11.16 -18.92 -13.04
N ILE A 205 10.49 -19.59 -13.98
CA ILE A 205 11.15 -20.25 -15.11
C ILE A 205 11.95 -19.28 -15.99
N LYS A 206 11.55 -18.01 -16.07
CA LYS A 206 12.25 -16.99 -16.86
C LYS A 206 13.23 -16.13 -16.08
N ARG A 207 13.32 -16.30 -14.76
CA ARG A 207 14.16 -15.47 -13.88
C ARG A 207 13.81 -13.98 -14.07
N GLU A 208 12.53 -13.66 -13.92
CA GLU A 208 12.00 -12.29 -13.94
C GLU A 208 11.45 -11.92 -12.55
N HIS A 209 11.03 -10.67 -12.38
CA HIS A 209 10.53 -10.18 -11.09
C HIS A 209 9.02 -10.35 -10.89
N THR A 210 8.27 -10.70 -11.94
CA THR A 210 6.82 -10.91 -11.88
C THR A 210 6.53 -12.40 -12.07
N ILE A 211 5.64 -12.95 -11.25
CA ILE A 211 5.16 -14.33 -11.32
C ILE A 211 3.66 -14.29 -11.50
N ILE A 212 3.15 -14.98 -12.52
CA ILE A 212 1.72 -15.24 -12.67
C ILE A 212 1.40 -16.59 -12.04
N TRP A 213 0.41 -16.61 -11.15
CA TRP A 213 -0.02 -17.81 -10.43
C TRP A 213 -1.24 -18.47 -11.05
N GLU A 214 -2.19 -17.66 -11.52
CA GLU A 214 -3.46 -18.10 -12.06
C GLU A 214 -4.06 -16.98 -12.92
N TYR A 215 -4.86 -17.35 -13.92
CA TYR A 215 -5.66 -16.40 -14.68
C TYR A 215 -7.03 -17.03 -14.98
N GLU A 216 -8.09 -16.24 -14.90
CA GLU A 216 -9.47 -16.68 -15.13
C GLU A 216 -10.25 -15.60 -15.89
N HIS A 217 -11.06 -16.00 -16.88
CA HIS A 217 -11.87 -15.08 -17.68
C HIS A 217 -13.21 -14.74 -17.00
N TYR A 218 -13.64 -13.49 -17.11
CA TYR A 218 -14.90 -12.96 -16.57
C TYR A 218 -15.66 -12.17 -17.64
N GLU A 219 -16.96 -12.45 -17.81
CA GLU A 219 -17.78 -11.81 -18.87
C GLU A 219 -18.23 -10.39 -18.51
N ASN A 220 -18.47 -10.09 -17.22
CA ASN A 220 -18.92 -8.78 -16.74
C ASN A 220 -17.99 -8.25 -15.65
N ILE A 221 -17.55 -7.01 -15.79
CA ILE A 221 -16.64 -6.33 -14.86
C ILE A 221 -17.18 -4.94 -14.60
N GLU A 222 -17.70 -4.72 -13.39
CA GLU A 222 -17.99 -3.39 -12.85
C GLU A 222 -17.28 -3.27 -11.51
N TYR A 223 -16.38 -2.30 -11.39
CA TYR A 223 -15.68 -2.02 -10.13
C TYR A 223 -15.65 -0.51 -9.87
N GLU A 224 -16.08 -0.11 -8.68
CA GLU A 224 -15.85 1.23 -8.15
C GLU A 224 -14.58 1.19 -7.31
N ILE A 225 -13.55 1.94 -7.73
CA ILE A 225 -12.26 1.97 -7.02
C ILE A 225 -12.23 3.19 -6.10
N LYS A 226 -12.03 2.94 -4.81
CA LYS A 226 -11.66 3.98 -3.85
C LYS A 226 -10.34 3.63 -3.22
N ILE A 227 -9.35 4.47 -3.47
CA ILE A 227 -8.06 4.41 -2.80
C ILE A 227 -8.31 4.69 -1.32
N SER A 228 -7.78 3.84 -0.45
CA SER A 228 -7.83 4.10 0.99
C SER A 228 -6.54 3.72 1.70
N TRP A 229 -6.12 4.56 2.65
CA TRP A 229 -5.01 4.27 3.54
C TRP A 229 -5.26 4.83 4.96
N PRO A 230 -4.73 4.17 6.02
CA PRO A 230 -3.71 3.13 5.99
C PRO A 230 -4.24 1.73 5.62
N ASN A 231 -3.61 1.12 4.61
CA ASN A 231 -3.70 -0.30 4.22
C ASN A 231 -2.37 -1.03 4.55
N LYS A 232 -2.31 -2.35 4.35
CA LYS A 232 -1.12 -3.17 4.65
C LYS A 232 0.14 -2.69 3.92
N PHE A 233 0.02 -2.28 2.65
CA PHE A 233 1.16 -1.77 1.90
C PHE A 233 1.62 -0.38 2.38
N SER A 234 0.69 0.54 2.67
CA SER A 234 1.04 1.85 3.25
C SER A 234 1.70 1.71 4.64
N ARG A 235 1.32 0.71 5.43
CA ARG A 235 1.99 0.40 6.72
C ARG A 235 3.38 -0.17 6.51
N PHE A 236 3.56 -0.93 5.44
CA PHE A 236 4.82 -1.58 5.09
C PHE A 236 5.89 -0.58 4.63
N ILE A 237 5.51 0.44 3.85
CA ILE A 237 6.45 1.49 3.39
C ILE A 237 6.40 2.77 4.23
N GLY A 238 5.35 3.00 5.01
CA GLY A 238 5.11 4.19 5.80
C GLY A 238 4.00 5.08 5.20
N ASP A 239 3.11 5.57 6.07
CA ASP A 239 1.90 6.30 5.66
C ASP A 239 2.21 7.56 4.83
N LYS A 240 3.22 8.32 5.26
CA LYS A 240 3.70 9.52 4.57
C LYS A 240 4.28 9.22 3.19
N VAL A 241 5.03 8.12 3.07
CA VAL A 241 5.59 7.67 1.79
C VAL A 241 4.46 7.31 0.82
N PHE A 242 3.48 6.55 1.30
CA PHE A 242 2.34 6.15 0.48
C PHE A 242 1.56 7.37 -0.03
N GLY A 243 1.25 8.34 0.84
CA GLY A 243 0.58 9.58 0.42
C GLY A 243 1.35 10.35 -0.65
N LEU A 244 2.67 10.47 -0.52
CA LEU A 244 3.51 11.16 -1.50
C LEU A 244 3.60 10.41 -2.85
N LEU A 245 3.65 9.07 -2.83
CA LEU A 245 3.59 8.25 -4.05
C LEU A 245 2.25 8.39 -4.77
N ILE A 246 1.14 8.49 -4.03
CA ILE A 246 -0.17 8.79 -4.64
C ILE A 246 -0.17 10.17 -5.27
N ALA A 247 0.34 11.20 -4.58
CA ALA A 247 0.41 12.55 -5.14
C ALA A 247 1.21 12.59 -6.45
N GLU A 248 2.39 11.97 -6.48
CA GLU A 248 3.22 11.88 -7.68
C GLU A 248 2.52 11.08 -8.80
N ALA A 249 1.90 9.93 -8.49
CA ALA A 249 1.20 9.11 -9.48
C ALA A 249 0.03 9.86 -10.15
N LEU A 250 -0.57 10.82 -9.44
CA LEU A 250 -1.59 11.76 -9.92
C LEU A 250 -1.02 12.97 -10.68
N GLY A 251 0.30 13.05 -10.85
CA GLY A 251 0.98 14.13 -11.58
C GLY A 251 1.17 15.41 -10.76
N ILE A 252 1.12 15.31 -9.44
CA ILE A 252 1.38 16.44 -8.54
C ILE A 252 2.88 16.58 -8.28
N LYS A 253 3.37 17.83 -8.20
CA LYS A 253 4.76 18.12 -7.88
C LYS A 253 5.07 17.72 -6.44
N VAL A 254 5.91 16.71 -6.30
CA VAL A 254 6.47 16.24 -5.03
C VAL A 254 7.98 16.41 -5.11
N PRO A 255 8.63 17.02 -4.10
CA PRO A 255 10.09 17.13 -4.07
C PRO A 255 10.74 15.76 -4.11
N LYS A 256 11.88 15.65 -4.79
CA LYS A 256 12.63 14.40 -4.88
C LYS A 256 12.86 13.82 -3.49
N THR A 257 12.41 12.59 -3.30
CA THR A 257 12.33 11.94 -2.01
C THR A 257 12.98 10.57 -2.11
N THR A 258 13.99 10.33 -1.29
CA THR A 258 14.63 9.02 -1.12
C THR A 258 14.10 8.37 0.15
N VAL A 259 13.60 7.14 0.03
CA VAL A 259 13.03 6.35 1.12
C VAL A 259 14.05 5.33 1.60
N ILE A 260 14.30 5.31 2.90
CA ILE A 260 15.12 4.32 3.60
C ILE A 260 14.17 3.46 4.42
N SER A 261 13.82 2.30 3.88
CA SER A 261 12.83 1.36 4.44
C SER A 261 13.48 0.23 5.23
N ARG A 262 12.70 -0.41 6.11
CA ARG A 262 13.10 -1.64 6.82
C ARG A 262 13.00 -2.90 5.95
N LYS A 263 12.07 -2.92 4.98
CA LYS A 263 11.60 -4.16 4.33
C LYS A 263 11.78 -4.18 2.81
N VAL A 264 12.06 -3.03 2.21
CA VAL A 264 12.39 -2.90 0.79
C VAL A 264 13.70 -2.15 0.64
N ALA A 265 14.41 -2.41 -0.46
CA ALA A 265 15.61 -1.65 -0.78
C ALA A 265 15.30 -0.14 -0.88
N PRO A 266 16.25 0.74 -0.59
CA PRO A 266 16.05 2.18 -0.75
C PRO A 266 15.64 2.53 -2.19
N PHE A 267 14.69 3.45 -2.32
CA PHE A 267 14.19 3.91 -3.62
C PHE A 267 13.92 5.41 -3.58
N SER A 268 13.86 6.04 -4.76
CA SER A 268 13.65 7.49 -4.90
C SER A 268 12.55 7.78 -5.91
N PHE A 269 11.82 8.86 -5.67
CA PHE A 269 10.73 9.32 -6.53
C PHE A 269 10.55 10.85 -6.42
N GLY A 270 9.67 11.44 -7.22
CA GLY A 270 9.45 12.89 -7.25
C GLY A 270 10.40 13.64 -8.17
N ILE A 271 10.40 14.97 -8.06
CA ILE A 271 11.06 15.90 -8.99
C ILE A 271 12.10 16.73 -8.24
N GLU A 272 13.26 16.94 -8.88
CA GLU A 272 14.31 17.80 -8.35
C GLU A 272 13.81 19.24 -8.18
N THR A 273 14.11 19.80 -7.01
CA THR A 273 13.76 21.18 -6.63
C THR A 273 14.84 22.18 -7.01
N GLY A 274 16.06 21.69 -7.27
CA GLY A 274 17.26 22.50 -7.44
C GLY A 274 17.97 22.87 -6.13
N LEU A 275 17.45 22.41 -4.98
CA LEU A 275 18.07 22.61 -3.67
C LEU A 275 18.81 21.36 -3.18
N GLU A 276 19.93 21.58 -2.49
CA GLU A 276 20.75 20.51 -1.92
C GLU A 276 20.37 20.20 -0.47
N GLU A 277 19.74 21.15 0.23
CA GLU A 277 19.23 20.96 1.57
C GLU A 277 18.20 19.84 1.59
N LYS A 278 18.28 18.99 2.62
CA LYS A 278 17.39 17.85 2.80
C LYS A 278 16.61 17.97 4.11
N TRP A 279 15.35 17.54 4.04
CA TRP A 279 14.50 17.26 5.17
C TRP A 279 14.54 15.77 5.48
N ILE A 280 14.92 15.44 6.71
CA ILE A 280 14.88 14.07 7.21
C ILE A 280 13.61 13.90 8.05
N ARG A 281 12.76 12.95 7.64
CA ARG A 281 11.43 12.76 8.22
C ARG A 281 11.16 11.30 8.47
N THR A 282 10.65 11.00 9.66
CA THR A 282 10.15 9.67 9.99
C THR A 282 8.80 9.40 9.34
N CYS A 283 8.58 8.16 8.93
CA CYS A 283 7.34 7.69 8.31
C CYS A 283 6.79 6.52 9.13
N PRO A 284 5.87 6.80 10.09
CA PRO A 284 5.29 5.75 10.90
C PRO A 284 4.37 4.82 10.09
N ILE A 285 4.10 3.63 10.64
CA ILE A 285 3.18 2.66 10.04
C ILE A 285 1.74 3.22 9.94
N ILE A 286 1.38 4.15 10.84
CA ILE A 286 0.12 4.90 10.85
C ILE A 286 0.46 6.34 11.22
N LYS A 287 -0.21 7.32 10.58
CA LYS A 287 -0.06 8.74 10.91
C LYS A 287 -0.26 9.02 12.41
N GLU A 288 0.75 9.63 13.03
CA GLU A 288 0.69 10.22 14.37
C GLU A 288 1.20 11.68 14.29
N PRO A 289 0.29 12.66 14.07
CA PRO A 289 0.65 14.05 13.76
C PRO A 289 1.55 14.66 14.83
N GLY A 290 2.69 15.24 14.43
CA GLY A 290 3.64 15.93 15.33
C GLY A 290 4.25 15.07 16.45
N LYS A 291 4.29 13.74 16.30
CA LYS A 291 4.86 12.83 17.32
C LYS A 291 6.32 12.48 17.05
N TYR A 292 6.59 12.09 15.81
CA TYR A 292 7.89 11.59 15.40
C TYR A 292 8.71 12.68 14.70
N TYR A 293 10.02 12.47 14.68
CA TYR A 293 10.99 13.45 14.19
C TYR A 293 10.74 13.89 12.75
N THR A 294 10.89 15.20 12.53
CA THR A 294 11.01 15.89 11.25
C THR A 294 11.95 17.05 11.46
N GLY A 295 13.01 17.15 10.65
CA GLY A 295 13.99 18.21 10.79
C GLY A 295 14.79 18.44 9.51
N MET A 296 15.41 19.62 9.43
CA MET A 296 16.36 19.96 8.38
C MET A 296 17.75 19.40 8.71
N ASN A 297 18.55 19.26 7.66
CA ASN A 297 19.91 18.74 7.67
C ASN A 297 19.96 17.22 7.80
N TRP A 298 21.07 16.66 7.31
CA TRP A 298 21.34 15.24 7.40
C TRP A 298 21.50 14.79 8.86
N ILE A 299 20.92 13.65 9.18
CA ILE A 299 21.11 12.91 10.43
C ILE A 299 21.22 11.43 10.05
N ASP A 300 21.95 10.65 10.85
CA ASP A 300 22.04 9.21 10.65
C ASP A 300 20.62 8.58 10.70
N PRO A 301 20.12 8.02 9.59
CA PRO A 301 18.78 7.46 9.53
C PRO A 301 18.65 6.20 10.39
N PHE A 302 19.70 5.42 10.60
CA PHE A 302 19.63 4.19 11.38
C PHE A 302 19.53 4.50 12.88
N GLU A 303 20.34 5.43 13.37
CA GLU A 303 20.24 5.91 14.75
C GLU A 303 18.89 6.60 15.00
N LEU A 304 18.44 7.43 14.05
CA LEU A 304 17.16 8.10 14.14
C LEU A 304 16.00 7.09 14.23
N MET A 305 16.02 6.06 13.38
CA MET A 305 14.98 5.02 13.38
C MET A 305 14.91 4.32 14.75
N ASN A 306 16.05 3.90 15.30
CA ASN A 306 16.11 3.25 16.61
C ASN A 306 15.61 4.16 17.74
N LYS A 307 15.98 5.44 17.72
CA LYS A 307 15.53 6.42 18.71
C LYS A 307 14.01 6.62 18.65
N GLU A 308 13.47 6.82 17.46
CA GLU A 308 12.06 7.16 17.27
C GLU A 308 11.13 5.95 17.49
N GLU A 309 11.63 4.74 17.29
CA GLU A 309 10.93 3.48 17.61
C GLU A 309 10.47 3.44 19.08
N THR A 310 11.30 3.93 20.01
CA THR A 310 11.00 3.92 21.45
C THR A 310 9.84 4.83 21.87
N LYS A 311 9.39 5.76 21.00
CA LYS A 311 8.25 6.65 21.29
C LYS A 311 6.89 5.99 21.03
N GLY A 312 6.89 4.87 20.33
CA GLY A 312 5.69 4.13 19.99
C GLY A 312 5.28 3.08 21.03
N LYS A 313 4.18 2.38 20.76
CA LYS A 313 3.70 1.27 21.61
C LYS A 313 3.76 -0.09 20.92
N GLY A 314 3.93 -0.10 19.59
CA GLY A 314 4.05 -1.33 18.81
C GLY A 314 5.47 -1.87 18.82
N GLU A 315 5.63 -3.09 18.30
CA GLU A 315 6.95 -3.68 18.02
C GLU A 315 7.66 -2.96 16.87
N VAL A 316 6.88 -2.51 15.87
CA VAL A 316 7.33 -1.63 14.79
C VAL A 316 6.37 -0.44 14.69
N ASN A 317 6.91 0.75 14.83
CA ASN A 317 6.21 2.03 14.82
C ASN A 317 6.66 2.87 13.64
N ILE A 318 7.96 2.81 13.29
CA ILE A 318 8.53 3.49 12.12
C ILE A 318 8.75 2.48 10.99
N ALA A 319 8.05 2.68 9.87
CA ALA A 319 8.21 1.83 8.69
C ALA A 319 9.44 2.23 7.87
N SER A 320 9.69 3.53 7.76
CA SER A 320 10.79 4.09 6.98
C SER A 320 11.17 5.50 7.44
N ILE A 321 12.29 5.99 6.92
CA ILE A 321 12.71 7.39 6.98
C ILE A 321 12.80 7.90 5.55
N ILE A 322 12.40 9.15 5.33
CA ILE A 322 12.62 9.83 4.06
C ILE A 322 13.67 10.92 4.19
N CYS A 323 14.49 11.03 3.14
CA CYS A 323 15.34 12.17 2.83
C CYS A 323 14.70 12.88 1.63
N GLN A 324 14.01 13.99 1.91
CA GLN A 324 13.24 14.76 0.93
C GLN A 324 13.97 16.06 0.63
N GLU A 325 14.10 16.43 -0.63
CA GLU A 325 14.63 17.74 -1.01
C GLU A 325 13.84 18.89 -0.39
N ALA A 326 14.56 19.91 0.06
CA ALA A 326 13.95 21.16 0.48
C ALA A 326 13.32 21.88 -0.72
N VAL A 327 12.34 22.73 -0.42
CA VAL A 327 11.74 23.66 -1.37
C VAL A 327 11.95 25.04 -0.79
N GLU A 328 12.35 26.01 -1.62
CA GLU A 328 12.45 27.41 -1.20
C GLU A 328 11.08 27.88 -0.71
N PRO A 329 10.88 28.20 0.57
CA PRO A 329 9.54 28.37 1.11
C PRO A 329 9.18 29.85 1.14
N LEU A 330 8.76 30.44 0.01
CA LEU A 330 8.23 31.81 0.04
C LEU A 330 6.94 31.86 0.87
N TYR A 331 6.07 30.88 0.66
CA TYR A 331 4.91 30.63 1.52
C TYR A 331 4.75 29.14 1.73
N SER A 332 4.19 28.75 2.87
CA SER A 332 3.88 27.36 3.14
C SER A 332 2.68 27.24 4.06
N GLY A 333 2.08 26.06 4.08
CA GLY A 333 0.88 25.86 4.88
C GLY A 333 0.22 24.51 4.71
N GLY A 334 -1.03 24.45 5.14
CA GLY A 334 -1.87 23.27 5.03
C GLY A 334 -3.14 23.56 4.25
N ALA A 335 -3.68 22.55 3.57
CA ALA A 335 -4.99 22.65 2.95
C ALA A 335 -5.84 21.40 3.20
N ILE A 336 -7.15 21.60 3.29
CA ILE A 336 -8.18 20.56 3.26
C ILE A 336 -8.91 20.69 1.94
N ILE A 337 -8.93 19.62 1.15
CA ILE A 337 -9.56 19.55 -0.16
C ILE A 337 -10.79 18.66 -0.06
N LYS A 338 -11.95 19.22 -0.36
CA LYS A 338 -13.24 18.51 -0.31
C LYS A 338 -13.82 18.24 -1.70
N GLU A 339 -15.07 17.82 -1.79
CA GLU A 339 -15.73 17.58 -3.08
C GLU A 339 -15.90 18.85 -3.91
N LYS A 340 -16.21 19.97 -3.25
CA LYS A 340 -16.44 21.26 -3.88
C LYS A 340 -15.37 22.25 -3.45
N GLU A 341 -14.98 23.12 -4.39
CA GLU A 341 -13.97 24.15 -4.15
C GLU A 341 -14.36 25.14 -3.06
N GLU A 342 -15.64 25.49 -2.94
CA GLU A 342 -16.17 26.41 -1.92
C GLU A 342 -15.97 25.91 -0.48
N ASP A 343 -15.79 24.60 -0.30
CA ASP A 343 -15.62 23.96 1.00
C ASP A 343 -14.15 23.68 1.35
N ASP A 344 -13.21 24.09 0.49
CA ASP A 344 -11.78 23.99 0.78
C ASP A 344 -11.37 24.91 1.92
N LEU A 345 -10.36 24.48 2.66
CA LEU A 345 -9.66 25.32 3.62
C LEU A 345 -8.20 25.44 3.21
N ILE A 346 -7.71 26.67 3.07
CA ILE A 346 -6.30 26.97 2.79
C ILE A 346 -5.80 27.90 3.90
N GLU A 347 -4.75 27.47 4.60
CA GLU A 347 -4.09 28.24 5.66
C GLU A 347 -2.57 28.17 5.46
N GLY A 348 -1.85 29.20 5.88
CA GLY A 348 -0.39 29.22 5.76
C GLY A 348 0.25 30.43 6.40
N VAL A 349 1.55 30.57 6.15
CA VAL A 349 2.44 31.59 6.66
C VAL A 349 3.47 32.00 5.60
N LEU A 350 4.04 33.19 5.74
CA LEU A 350 5.25 33.57 5.02
C LEU A 350 6.43 32.72 5.50
N GLY A 351 7.27 32.25 4.58
CA GLY A 351 8.42 31.43 4.95
C GLY A 351 8.05 29.96 5.17
N ARG A 352 8.81 29.33 6.08
CA ARG A 352 8.66 27.92 6.46
C ARG A 352 7.46 27.66 7.36
N GLY A 353 6.86 26.49 7.19
CA GLY A 353 5.60 26.12 7.85
C GLY A 353 5.75 25.21 9.07
N ASP A 354 6.96 24.79 9.44
CA ASP A 354 7.16 23.83 10.53
C ASP A 354 6.66 24.35 11.88
N ASN A 355 6.90 25.64 12.18
CA ASN A 355 6.36 26.30 13.38
C ASN A 355 4.83 26.45 13.34
N PHE A 356 4.28 26.72 12.15
CA PHE A 356 2.83 26.76 11.95
C PHE A 356 2.19 25.39 12.22
N MET A 357 2.78 24.30 11.72
CA MET A 357 2.24 22.95 11.89
C MET A 357 2.18 22.50 13.35
N VAL A 358 3.16 22.91 14.17
CA VAL A 358 3.21 22.59 15.61
C VAL A 358 2.53 23.63 16.51
N GLY A 359 1.91 24.66 15.92
CA GLY A 359 1.17 25.69 16.65
C GLY A 359 2.02 26.69 17.43
N SER A 360 3.33 26.78 17.13
CA SER A 360 4.23 27.80 17.71
C SER A 360 4.23 29.11 16.92
N GLN A 361 3.73 29.10 15.69
CA GLN A 361 3.46 30.29 14.87
C GLN A 361 1.98 30.36 14.51
N ASN A 362 1.42 31.57 14.59
CA ASN A 362 0.04 31.82 14.19
C ASN A 362 -0.09 31.74 12.66
N LYS A 363 -1.30 31.46 12.18
CA LYS A 363 -1.58 31.61 10.75
C LYS A 363 -1.57 33.07 10.33
N GLU A 364 -1.23 33.31 9.08
CA GLU A 364 -1.21 34.65 8.49
C GLU A 364 -2.30 34.79 7.41
N GLU A 365 -2.62 36.03 7.07
CA GLU A 365 -3.46 36.32 5.91
C GLU A 365 -2.63 36.15 4.64
N LEU A 366 -2.94 35.12 3.84
CA LEU A 366 -2.22 34.83 2.60
C LEU A 366 -2.61 35.82 1.50
N PRO A 367 -1.66 36.28 0.66
CA PRO A 367 -1.99 37.06 -0.52
C PRO A 367 -2.91 36.29 -1.47
N ARG A 368 -3.83 37.00 -2.12
CA ARG A 368 -4.82 36.40 -3.04
C ARG A 368 -4.19 35.56 -4.15
N GLU A 369 -3.05 36.01 -4.68
CA GLU A 369 -2.30 35.27 -5.71
C GLU A 369 -1.85 33.89 -5.21
N ILE A 370 -1.37 33.81 -3.96
CA ILE A 370 -0.93 32.55 -3.36
C ILE A 370 -2.11 31.61 -3.16
N ILE A 371 -3.25 32.13 -2.68
CA ILE A 371 -4.48 31.35 -2.55
C ILE A 371 -4.89 30.77 -3.92
N MET A 372 -4.88 31.58 -4.99
CA MET A 372 -5.20 31.10 -6.33
C MET A 372 -4.26 29.99 -6.81
N LYS A 373 -2.94 30.11 -6.55
CA LYS A 373 -1.97 29.05 -6.88
C LYS A 373 -2.22 27.75 -6.14
N VAL A 374 -2.58 27.82 -4.86
CA VAL A 374 -2.93 26.63 -4.07
C VAL A 374 -4.28 26.05 -4.53
N GLN A 375 -5.24 26.89 -4.91
CA GLN A 375 -6.52 26.43 -5.49
C GLN A 375 -6.32 25.69 -6.83
N GLU A 376 -5.44 26.17 -7.70
CA GLU A 376 -5.08 25.46 -8.94
C GLU A 376 -4.54 24.04 -8.65
N LEU A 377 -3.69 23.91 -7.63
CA LEU A 377 -3.22 22.60 -7.15
C LEU A 377 -4.36 21.75 -6.57
N ASN A 378 -5.18 22.32 -5.70
CA ASN A 378 -6.31 21.62 -5.08
C ASN A 378 -7.29 21.09 -6.13
N ASN A 379 -7.54 21.85 -7.20
CA ASN A 379 -8.42 21.43 -8.29
C ASN A 379 -7.85 20.24 -9.08
N LYS A 380 -6.52 20.11 -9.24
CA LYS A 380 -5.90 18.91 -9.81
C LYS A 380 -6.14 17.67 -8.93
N LEU A 381 -6.04 17.81 -7.60
CA LEU A 381 -6.36 16.74 -6.66
C LEU A 381 -7.86 16.40 -6.70
N ARG A 382 -8.73 17.42 -6.72
CA ARG A 382 -10.19 17.28 -6.75
C ARG A 382 -10.72 16.60 -8.01
N ASN A 383 -10.05 16.77 -9.16
CA ASN A 383 -10.37 16.01 -10.37
C ASN A 383 -10.26 14.48 -10.17
N ASN A 384 -9.61 14.04 -9.09
CA ASN A 384 -9.51 12.65 -8.67
C ASN A 384 -10.34 12.32 -7.43
N TYR A 385 -11.26 13.20 -7.01
CA TYR A 385 -12.07 13.03 -5.79
C TYR A 385 -12.81 11.69 -5.74
N GLY A 386 -13.35 11.22 -6.87
CA GLY A 386 -13.99 9.90 -6.94
C GLY A 386 -13.07 8.72 -6.57
N LYS A 387 -11.75 8.90 -6.73
CA LYS A 387 -10.71 7.89 -6.42
C LYS A 387 -10.13 8.06 -5.02
N ILE A 388 -9.76 9.28 -4.62
CA ILE A 388 -9.01 9.55 -3.37
C ILE A 388 -9.87 10.10 -2.22
N GLY A 389 -11.09 10.56 -2.50
CA GLY A 389 -11.96 11.21 -1.52
C GLY A 389 -11.40 12.55 -1.04
N GLU A 390 -11.80 12.94 0.18
CA GLU A 390 -11.28 14.13 0.84
C GLU A 390 -9.84 13.91 1.32
N VAL A 391 -9.00 14.92 1.14
CA VAL A 391 -7.58 14.84 1.49
C VAL A 391 -7.10 16.10 2.21
N THR A 392 -6.04 15.94 3.01
CA THR A 392 -5.25 17.06 3.51
C THR A 392 -3.87 17.06 2.89
N ILE A 393 -3.37 18.24 2.59
CA ILE A 393 -1.98 18.44 2.14
C ILE A 393 -1.24 19.40 3.04
N GLU A 394 0.06 19.18 3.16
CA GLU A 394 1.03 20.22 3.51
C GLU A 394 1.69 20.67 2.20
N TRP A 395 1.73 21.99 1.98
CA TRP A 395 2.18 22.59 0.73
C TRP A 395 3.24 23.68 0.93
N VAL A 396 4.10 23.86 -0.07
CA VAL A 396 5.13 24.91 -0.12
C VAL A 396 5.08 25.58 -1.49
N TYR A 397 5.08 26.91 -1.53
CA TYR A 397 5.20 27.72 -2.74
C TYR A 397 6.58 28.34 -2.84
N ASP A 398 7.27 28.10 -3.97
CA ASP A 398 8.65 28.53 -4.21
C ASP A 398 8.80 29.84 -4.99
N GLY A 399 7.69 30.52 -5.28
CA GLY A 399 7.66 31.69 -6.16
C GLY A 399 7.26 31.39 -7.60
N LYS A 400 7.13 30.10 -7.95
CA LYS A 400 6.71 29.65 -9.27
C LYS A 400 5.65 28.55 -9.19
N ASP A 401 5.92 27.54 -8.39
CA ASP A 401 5.19 26.29 -8.29
C ASP A 401 4.77 25.99 -6.85
N VAL A 402 3.63 25.30 -6.70
CA VAL A 402 3.18 24.76 -5.42
C VAL A 402 3.55 23.27 -5.35
N TRP A 403 4.34 22.92 -4.34
CA TRP A 403 4.83 21.58 -4.07
C TRP A 403 4.04 20.93 -2.94
N VAL A 404 3.69 19.65 -3.10
CA VAL A 404 3.11 18.85 -2.02
C VAL A 404 4.24 18.16 -1.26
N VAL A 405 4.39 18.51 0.00
CA VAL A 405 5.37 17.89 0.91
C VAL A 405 4.74 16.83 1.80
N GLN A 406 3.41 16.78 1.90
CA GLN A 406 2.68 15.67 2.50
C GLN A 406 1.25 15.60 1.96
N LEU A 407 0.73 14.39 1.74
CA LEU A 407 -0.68 14.11 1.40
C LEU A 407 -1.23 13.08 2.38
N ASN A 408 -2.41 13.31 2.94
CA ASN A 408 -3.11 12.35 3.79
C ASN A 408 -4.58 12.26 3.41
N GLN A 409 -5.19 11.10 3.60
CA GLN A 409 -6.63 10.92 3.40
C GLN A 409 -7.42 11.32 4.64
N LEU A 410 -8.57 11.98 4.44
CA LEU A 410 -9.56 12.22 5.49
C LEU A 410 -10.57 11.06 5.51
N LYS A 411 -10.81 10.51 6.71
CA LYS A 411 -11.70 9.35 6.88
C LYS A 411 -13.18 9.71 7.01
N ARG A 412 -13.53 10.99 7.08
CA ARG A 412 -14.91 11.47 7.24
C ARG A 412 -15.14 12.70 6.40
N ASN A 413 -16.33 12.75 5.79
CA ASN A 413 -16.86 13.95 5.17
C ASN A 413 -17.31 14.89 6.28
N ASP A 414 -16.44 15.80 6.70
CA ASP A 414 -16.84 16.91 7.55
C ASP A 414 -17.49 17.97 6.66
N ASN A 415 -18.79 17.79 6.37
CA ASN A 415 -19.61 18.76 5.65
C ASN A 415 -19.85 19.99 6.54
N ASN A 416 -18.88 20.90 6.63
CA ASN A 416 -19.04 22.15 7.36
C ASN A 416 -18.46 23.34 6.61
N LEU A 417 -19.25 24.43 6.63
CA LEU A 417 -18.87 25.78 6.22
C LEU A 417 -18.29 26.62 7.38
N ASP A 418 -18.43 26.19 8.64
CA ASP A 418 -17.93 26.96 9.79
C ASP A 418 -16.42 26.73 10.01
N ARG A 419 -15.64 27.78 9.74
CA ARG A 419 -14.17 27.84 9.87
C ARG A 419 -13.68 27.88 11.33
N SER A 420 -14.56 27.65 12.31
CA SER A 420 -14.21 27.46 13.72
C SER A 420 -14.41 26.02 14.20
N VAL A 421 -15.09 25.15 13.44
CA VAL A 421 -15.30 23.75 13.82
C VAL A 421 -14.18 22.89 13.24
N ILE A 422 -13.53 22.10 14.10
CA ILE A 422 -12.45 21.17 13.70
C ILE A 422 -13.03 19.78 13.41
N VAL A 423 -13.90 19.28 14.30
CA VAL A 423 -14.60 18.00 14.18
C VAL A 423 -16.04 18.18 14.64
N ASN A 424 -16.98 17.70 13.83
CA ASN A 424 -18.39 17.79 14.14
C ASN A 424 -18.82 16.92 15.34
N GLY A 425 -19.78 17.42 16.12
CA GLY A 425 -20.50 16.64 17.11
C GLY A 425 -21.31 17.48 18.10
N ASN A 426 -22.13 16.80 18.90
CA ASN A 426 -22.99 17.40 19.92
C ASN A 426 -22.59 16.88 21.31
N PRO A 427 -21.41 17.27 21.84
CA PRO A 427 -21.00 16.85 23.17
C PRO A 427 -21.86 17.51 24.25
N LEU A 428 -21.89 16.94 25.46
CA LEU A 428 -22.59 17.55 26.61
C LEU A 428 -22.00 18.92 26.96
N TYR A 429 -20.69 19.05 26.88
CA TYR A 429 -19.95 20.29 27.05
C TYR A 429 -18.58 20.18 26.38
N TYR A 430 -17.91 21.32 26.24
CA TYR A 430 -16.54 21.41 25.75
C TYR A 430 -15.59 21.74 26.90
N GLU A 431 -14.51 20.96 27.02
CA GLU A 431 -13.40 21.29 27.91
C GLU A 431 -12.38 22.15 27.17
N ASP A 432 -11.93 23.22 27.81
CA ASP A 432 -10.91 24.11 27.25
C ASP A 432 -9.54 23.39 27.26
N PHE A 433 -8.80 23.55 26.17
CA PHE A 433 -7.43 23.08 26.01
C PHE A 433 -6.60 24.21 25.41
N PHE A 434 -5.55 24.66 26.09
CA PHE A 434 -4.73 25.76 25.61
C PHE A 434 -3.62 25.24 24.69
N VAL A 435 -3.49 25.80 23.49
CA VAL A 435 -2.45 25.39 22.52
C VAL A 435 -1.05 25.43 23.12
N SER A 436 -0.79 26.40 24.00
CA SER A 436 0.49 26.56 24.71
C SER A 436 0.88 25.35 25.56
N GLU A 437 -0.05 24.46 25.90
CA GLU A 437 0.24 23.20 26.62
C GLU A 437 0.91 22.14 25.72
N GLY A 438 0.83 22.29 24.39
CA GLY A 438 1.53 21.44 23.43
C GLY A 438 0.82 20.12 23.06
N LEU A 439 1.27 19.50 21.98
CA LEU A 439 0.63 18.32 21.37
C LEU A 439 0.62 17.09 22.28
N ASP A 440 1.65 16.87 23.11
CA ASP A 440 1.71 15.71 24.00
C ASP A 440 0.66 15.75 25.11
N VAL A 441 0.38 16.95 25.64
CA VAL A 441 -0.69 17.13 26.62
C VAL A 441 -2.04 16.94 25.96
N LEU A 442 -2.22 17.43 24.72
CA LEU A 442 -3.45 17.17 23.95
C LEU A 442 -3.68 15.67 23.74
N ARG A 443 -2.65 14.89 23.39
CA ARG A 443 -2.78 13.43 23.23
C ARG A 443 -3.30 12.77 24.52
N LYS A 444 -2.76 13.15 25.68
CA LYS A 444 -3.23 12.66 26.99
C LYS A 444 -4.68 13.07 27.27
N LYS A 445 -5.04 14.30 26.92
CA LYS A 445 -6.42 14.82 27.06
C LYS A 445 -7.38 14.03 26.19
N ILE A 446 -7.03 13.79 24.92
CA ILE A 446 -7.81 12.98 23.97
C ILE A 446 -8.09 11.60 24.55
N GLU A 447 -7.07 10.89 25.05
CA GLU A 447 -7.26 9.57 25.66
C GLU A 447 -8.17 9.62 26.90
N THR A 448 -8.17 10.73 27.64
CA THR A 448 -9.03 10.93 28.81
C THR A 448 -10.50 11.19 28.43
N VAL A 449 -10.76 11.86 27.30
CA VAL A 449 -12.14 12.21 26.85
C VAL A 449 -12.72 11.18 25.88
N LYS A 450 -11.89 10.33 25.27
CA LYS A 450 -12.33 9.35 24.28
C LYS A 450 -13.40 8.42 24.84
N GLY A 451 -14.49 8.25 24.08
CA GLY A 451 -15.66 7.47 24.50
C GLY A 451 -16.57 8.17 25.51
N LYS A 452 -16.20 9.37 25.98
CA LYS A 452 -17.08 10.25 26.77
C LYS A 452 -17.80 11.20 25.82
N ASN A 453 -19.02 11.63 26.17
CA ASN A 453 -19.76 12.62 25.39
C ASN A 453 -19.26 14.05 25.70
N ILE A 454 -17.94 14.27 25.60
CA ILE A 454 -17.24 15.51 25.94
C ILE A 454 -16.44 15.95 24.71
N GLY A 455 -16.53 17.25 24.38
CA GLY A 455 -15.76 17.86 23.30
C GLY A 455 -14.55 18.62 23.81
N ILE A 456 -13.67 19.03 22.89
CA ILE A 456 -12.50 19.85 23.20
C ILE A 456 -12.63 21.22 22.53
N LYS A 457 -12.56 22.30 23.32
CA LYS A 457 -12.43 23.67 22.81
C LYS A 457 -10.95 24.04 22.81
N LEU A 458 -10.39 24.14 21.62
CA LEU A 458 -8.99 24.49 21.44
C LEU A 458 -8.84 26.01 21.53
N VAL A 459 -8.06 26.51 22.50
CA VAL A 459 -7.91 27.94 22.78
C VAL A 459 -6.54 28.41 22.32
N GLY A 460 -6.50 29.25 21.28
CA GLY A 460 -5.27 29.78 20.67
C GLY A 460 -5.45 30.22 19.21
N ASN A 461 -4.41 30.82 18.62
CA ASN A 461 -4.43 31.39 17.27
C ASN A 461 -3.74 30.49 16.23
N ILE A 462 -4.12 29.22 16.18
CA ILE A 462 -3.58 28.25 15.22
C ILE A 462 -4.51 27.99 14.03
N GLY A 463 -3.97 27.38 12.98
CA GLY A 463 -4.76 26.85 11.87
C GLY A 463 -5.48 25.54 12.22
N ILE A 464 -6.65 25.32 11.61
CA ILE A 464 -7.37 24.04 11.64
C ILE A 464 -6.56 22.95 10.92
N THR A 465 -5.74 23.32 9.94
CA THR A 465 -4.87 22.39 9.19
C THR A 465 -3.59 21.99 9.95
N SER A 466 -3.35 22.54 11.13
CA SER A 466 -2.20 22.19 11.99
C SER A 466 -2.30 20.76 12.56
N HIS A 467 -1.21 20.30 13.20
CA HIS A 467 -1.18 18.99 13.85
C HIS A 467 -2.17 18.86 15.03
N PHE A 468 -2.55 19.96 15.68
CA PHE A 468 -3.61 19.94 16.70
C PHE A 468 -4.96 19.54 16.08
N GLY A 469 -5.31 20.16 14.95
CA GLY A 469 -6.53 19.82 14.22
C GLY A 469 -6.49 18.39 13.71
N ASP A 470 -5.35 17.94 13.20
CA ASP A 470 -5.17 16.56 12.73
C ASP A 470 -5.35 15.53 13.86
N LEU A 471 -4.79 15.78 15.05
CA LEU A 471 -4.97 14.88 16.20
C LEU A 471 -6.44 14.72 16.58
N LEU A 472 -7.19 15.82 16.61
CA LEU A 472 -8.61 15.80 16.94
C LEU A 472 -9.44 15.07 15.87
N ARG A 473 -9.16 15.32 14.58
CA ARG A 473 -9.80 14.62 13.45
C ARG A 473 -9.52 13.12 13.49
N LEU A 474 -8.28 12.71 13.72
CA LEU A 474 -7.89 11.30 13.82
C LEU A 474 -8.53 10.60 15.02
N ALA A 475 -8.62 11.30 16.16
CA ALA A 475 -9.28 10.77 17.36
C ALA A 475 -10.81 10.82 17.29
N ASN A 476 -11.36 11.56 16.32
CA ASN A 476 -12.78 11.79 16.12
C ASN A 476 -13.47 12.34 17.39
N ILE A 477 -12.88 13.38 17.98
CA ILE A 477 -13.40 14.08 19.16
C ILE A 477 -14.06 15.39 18.72
N PRO A 478 -15.36 15.63 19.02
CA PRO A 478 -16.03 16.89 18.70
C PRO A 478 -15.22 18.08 19.21
N SER A 479 -14.92 19.03 18.33
CA SER A 479 -13.97 20.09 18.67
C SER A 479 -14.18 21.37 17.89
N ILE A 480 -13.95 22.48 18.59
CA ILE A 480 -14.09 23.84 18.08
C ILE A 480 -12.83 24.65 18.44
N LEU A 481 -12.49 25.63 17.61
CA LEU A 481 -11.38 26.56 17.79
C LEU A 481 -11.92 27.89 18.34
N LYS A 482 -11.42 28.28 19.51
CA LYS A 482 -11.62 29.61 20.09
C LYS A 482 -10.31 30.40 19.97
N ARG A 483 -10.34 31.45 19.16
CA ARG A 483 -9.22 32.38 19.01
C ARG A 483 -9.11 33.28 20.23
N ILE A 484 -7.87 33.65 20.56
CA ILE A 484 -7.58 34.62 21.61
C ILE A 484 -7.37 35.94 20.88
N ASP A 485 -8.22 36.93 21.16
CA ASP A 485 -8.09 38.28 20.60
C ASP A 485 -6.83 38.99 21.10
#